data_AF-A0A9X9QCN4-F1
#
_entry.id   AF-A0A9X9QCN4-F1
#
_cell.length_a   1.000
_cell.length_b   1.000
_cell.length_c   1.000
_cell.angle_alpha   90.00
_cell.angle_beta   90.00
_cell.angle_gamma   90.00
#
_symmetry.space_group_name_H-M   'P 1'
#
loop_
_entity.id
_entity.type
_entity.pdbx_description
1 polymer ?
#
loop_
_entity_poly.entity_id
_entity_poly.type
_entity_poly.pdbx_seq_one_letter_code
_entity_poly.pdbx_strand_id
1 'polypeptide(L)' 'MVLMRLWISVMQDNVAAHAAVSMVEDMSQRLTQPIFWPANSPDYNSTEAIWNRMKDHIQHHHPNLGGGKQ' A
#
# COMPACT_ATOMS: atom_id res chain seq x y z
N MET A 1 34.05 9.91 5.62
CA MET A 1 33.20 8.75 5.33
C MET A 1 31.75 9.20 5.40
N VAL A 2 31.04 9.25 4.28
CA VAL A 2 29.59 9.53 4.29
C VAL A 2 28.91 8.19 4.55
N LEU A 3 28.27 8.05 5.70
CA LEU A 3 27.41 6.92 6.00
C LEU A 3 26.15 7.07 5.11
N MET A 4 26.09 6.38 3.98
CA MET A 4 24.86 6.26 3.21
C MET A 4 23.90 5.42 4.07
N ARG A 5 23.03 6.10 4.82
CA ARG A 5 21.89 5.43 5.45
C ARG A 5 21.01 4.92 4.31
N LEU A 6 20.75 3.61 4.28
CA LEU A 6 19.80 3.02 3.34
C LEU A 6 18.39 3.38 3.83
N TRP A 7 17.69 4.24 3.10
CA TRP A 7 16.31 4.59 3.40
C TRP A 7 15.40 3.74 2.54
N ILE A 8 14.37 3.15 3.14
CA ILE A 8 13.34 2.41 2.41
C ILE A 8 12.22 3.40 2.06
N SER A 9 11.87 3.48 0.78
CA SER A 9 10.71 4.23 0.34
C SER A 9 9.47 3.35 0.39
N VAL A 10 8.39 3.83 0.99
CA VAL A 10 7.10 3.12 1.08
C VAL A 10 6.07 3.79 0.18
N MET A 11 5.42 2.98 -0.65
CA MET A 11 4.23 3.34 -1.41
C MET A 11 2.99 2.97 -0.58
N GLN A 12 2.26 3.97 -0.10
CA GLN A 12 0.97 3.82 0.59
C GLN A 12 0.05 4.98 0.19
N ASP A 13 -1.27 4.77 0.26
CA ASP A 13 -2.22 5.85 0.00
C ASP A 13 -2.24 6.89 1.14
N ASN A 14 -3.05 7.93 0.99
CA ASN A 14 -3.12 9.05 1.92
C ASN A 14 -4.31 8.97 2.89
N VAL A 15 -4.83 7.77 3.19
CA VAL A 15 -5.88 7.62 4.21
C VAL A 15 -5.40 8.19 5.55
N ALA A 16 -6.31 8.73 6.35
CA ALA A 16 -5.98 9.47 7.58
C ALA A 16 -5.08 8.67 8.55
N ALA A 17 -5.21 7.34 8.60
CA ALA A 17 -4.37 6.48 9.42
C ALA A 17 -2.89 6.48 8.99
N HIS A 18 -2.60 6.60 7.69
CA HIS A 18 -1.23 6.67 7.16
C HIS A 18 -0.57 8.04 7.42
N ALA A 19 -1.37 9.09 7.59
CA ALA A 19 -0.91 10.44 7.91
C ALA A 19 -0.89 10.74 9.42
N ALA A 20 -1.29 9.79 10.28
CA ALA A 20 -1.29 9.97 11.72
C ALA A 20 0.13 10.24 12.24
N VAL A 21 0.27 11.14 13.23
CA VAL A 21 1.57 11.52 13.80
C VAL A 21 2.36 10.29 14.27
N SER A 22 1.70 9.38 14.99
CA SER A 22 2.33 8.15 15.47
C SER A 22 2.86 7.26 14.34
N MET A 23 2.18 7.23 13.19
CA MET A 23 2.60 6.47 12.01
C MET A 23 3.83 7.12 11.35
N VAL A 24 3.84 8.45 11.22
CA VAL A 24 4.98 9.19 10.68
C VAL A 24 6.22 9.06 11.59
N GLU A 25 6.03 9.09 12.91
CA GLU A 25 7.10 8.88 13.88
C GLU A 25 7.67 7.46 13.82
N ASP A 26 6.82 6.42 13.74
CA ASP A 26 7.27 5.03 13.61
C ASP A 26 8.06 4.81 12.29
N MET A 27 7.59 5.37 11.16
CA MET A 27 8.31 5.31 9.89
C MET A 27 9.70 5.96 9.98
N SER A 28 9.79 7.13 10.60
CA SER A 28 11.06 7.84 10.82
C SER A 28 12.04 7.02 11.67
N GLN A 29 11.55 6.40 12.75
CA GLN A 29 12.37 5.50 13.60
C GLN A 29 12.89 4.27 12.85
N ARG A 30 12.14 3.80 11.85
CA ARG A 30 12.51 2.64 11.02
C ARG A 30 13.37 2.97 9.80
N LEU A 31 13.77 4.24 9.63
CA LEU A 31 14.48 4.72 8.42
C LEU A 31 13.66 4.50 7.14
N THR A 32 12.35 4.65 7.27
CA THR A 32 11.37 4.50 6.19
C THR A 32 10.73 5.84 5.88
N GLN A 33 10.51 6.13 4.60
CA GLN A 33 9.87 7.37 4.17
C GLN A 33 8.73 7.07 3.18
N PRO A 34 7.53 7.63 3.38
CA PRO A 34 6.47 7.52 2.38
C PRO A 34 6.82 8.35 1.14
N ILE A 35 6.49 7.82 -0.05
CA ILE A 35 6.52 8.61 -1.28
C ILE A 35 5.26 9.46 -1.39
N PHE A 36 5.32 10.56 -2.14
CA PHE A 36 4.14 11.35 -2.45
C PHE A 36 3.08 10.49 -3.16
N TRP A 37 1.85 10.55 -2.67
CA TRP A 37 0.71 9.83 -3.26
C TRP A 37 -0.41 10.81 -3.64
N PRO A 38 -0.79 10.89 -4.93
CA PRO A 38 -1.93 11.71 -5.34
C PRO A 38 -3.25 11.12 -4.84
N ALA A 39 -4.17 12.00 -4.44
CA ALA A 39 -5.48 11.60 -3.94
C ALA A 39 -6.31 10.92 -5.04
N ASN A 40 -7.09 9.90 -4.67
CA ASN A 40 -7.99 9.16 -5.57
C ASN A 40 -7.28 8.53 -6.79
N SER A 41 -6.02 8.08 -6.64
CA SER A 41 -5.23 7.45 -7.71
C SER A 41 -4.90 5.98 -7.42
N PRO A 42 -5.91 5.09 -7.32
CA PRO A 42 -5.66 3.66 -7.07
C PRO A 42 -4.95 2.97 -8.26
N ASP A 43 -5.05 3.53 -9.46
CA ASP A 43 -4.42 3.07 -10.68
C ASP A 43 -2.88 3.11 -10.64
N TYR A 44 -2.31 3.99 -9.81
CA TYR A 44 -0.86 4.02 -9.57
C TYR A 44 -0.40 2.98 -8.54
N ASN A 45 -1.32 2.36 -7.79
CA ASN A 45 -0.97 1.41 -6.73
C ASN A 45 -0.79 0.00 -7.29
N SER A 46 0.43 -0.52 -7.21
CA SER A 46 0.71 -1.91 -7.58
C SER A 46 -0.12 -2.92 -6.78
N THR A 47 -0.53 -2.56 -5.56
CA THR A 47 -1.38 -3.40 -4.70
C THR A 47 -2.73 -3.69 -5.34
N GLU A 48 -3.32 -2.75 -6.07
CA GLU A 48 -4.60 -2.93 -6.75
C GLU A 48 -4.51 -4.03 -7.82
N ALA A 49 -3.40 -4.06 -8.56
CA ALA A 49 -3.14 -5.12 -9.54
C ALA A 49 -2.97 -6.50 -8.89
N ILE A 50 -2.36 -6.56 -7.70
CA ILE A 50 -2.23 -7.80 -6.92
C ILE A 50 -3.61 -8.27 -6.45
N TRP A 51 -4.43 -7.37 -5.90
CA TRP A 51 -5.78 -7.68 -5.46
C TRP A 51 -6.67 -8.16 -6.61
N ASN A 52 -6.57 -7.55 -7.80
CA ASN A 52 -7.29 -8.03 -8.98
C ASN A 52 -6.91 -9.48 -9.33
N ARG A 53 -5.61 -9.79 -9.37
CA ARG A 53 -5.15 -11.17 -9.60
C ARG A 53 -5.61 -12.14 -8.52
N MET A 54 -5.63 -11.70 -7.26
CA MET A 54 -6.14 -12.53 -6.16
C MET A 54 -7.64 -12.79 -6.29
N LYS A 55 -8.44 -11.78 -6.66
CA LYS A 55 -9.87 -11.94 -6.94
C LYS A 55 -10.10 -12.92 -8.08
N ASP A 56 -9.37 -12.79 -9.18
CA ASP A 56 -9.46 -13.70 -10.34
C ASP A 56 -9.13 -15.14 -9.93
N HIS A 57 -8.06 -15.33 -9.16
CA HIS A 57 -7.65 -16.64 -8.66
C HIS A 57 -8.73 -17.27 -7.76
N ILE A 58 -9.26 -16.52 -6.80
CA ILE A 58 -10.33 -16.99 -5.90
C ILE A 58 -11.59 -17.34 -6.70
N GLN A 59 -12.00 -16.49 -7.64
CA GLN A 59 -13.18 -16.74 -8.46
C GLN A 59 -13.02 -17.98 -9.35
N HIS A 60 -11.81 -18.21 -9.89
CA HIS A 60 -11.52 -19.39 -10.69
C HIS A 60 -11.63 -20.69 -9.89
N HIS A 61 -11.12 -20.71 -8.66
CA HIS A 61 -11.11 -21.92 -7.82
C HIS A 61 -12.36 -22.09 -6.96
N HIS A 62 -13.12 -21.02 -6.72
CA HIS A 62 -14.31 -21.00 -5.88
C HIS A 62 -15.47 -20.22 -6.52
N PRO A 63 -16.03 -20.70 -7.65
CA PRO A 63 -17.02 -19.94 -8.43
C PRO A 63 -18.34 -19.65 -7.70
N ASN A 64 -18.64 -20.39 -6.62
CA ASN A 64 -19.87 -20.24 -5.83
C ASN A 64 -19.69 -19.37 -4.57
N LEU A 65 -18.46 -18.90 -4.29
CA LEU A 65 -18.21 -17.87 -3.28
C LEU A 65 -18.69 -16.55 -3.90
N GLY A 66 -19.99 -16.26 -3.76
CA GLY A 66 -20.63 -15.10 -4.35
C GLY A 66 -19.78 -13.84 -4.14
N GLY A 67 -19.57 -13.07 -5.22
CA GLY A 67 -18.80 -11.84 -5.18
C GLY A 67 -19.37 -10.91 -4.12
N GLY A 68 -18.63 -10.69 -3.03
CA GLY A 68 -18.97 -9.71 -2.02
C GLY A 68 -19.20 -8.37 -2.71
N LYS A 69 -20.41 -7.81 -2.54
CA LYS A 69 -20.80 -6.54 -3.15
C LYS A 69 -19.79 -5.45 -2.79
N GLN A 70 -19.35 -4.70 -3.81
CA GLN A 70 -18.82 -3.35 -3.67
C GLN A 70 -19.92 -2.40 -3.21
#